data_AF-A0A497DWN8-F1
#
_entry.id   AF-A0A497DWN8-F1
#
_cell.length_a   1.000
_cell.length_b   1.000
_cell.length_c   1.000
_cell.angle_alpha   90.00
_cell.angle_beta   90.00
_cell.angle_gamma   90.00
#
_symmetry.space_group_name_H-M   'P 1'
#
loop_
_entity.id
_entity.type
_entity.pdbx_description
1 polymer ?
#
loop_
_entity_poly.entity_id
_entity_poly.type
_entity_poly.pdbx_seq_one_letter_code
_entity_poly.pdbx_strand_id
1 'polypeptide(L)'
;MGSHLLGAFALLLLAAGFIGLNKMLSYDKKRVTVTIGYTFGVLASVIMVAMSIVQGTTMTKMGKLFLESTPNQGEMILYLYRGLRYIDYGLDIAFDIFFFSAWILLGYAMLNHKYFGKIIGSIGIMLFTVTATLNLWAAPNPPSLELSPVCCLWILVVYIQALRSAKKISFRNDPVMF
;
A
#
# COMPACT_ATOMS: atom_id res chain seq x y z
N MET A 1 4.02 -7.98 20.79
CA MET A 1 5.00 -7.01 20.25
C MET A 1 5.64 -7.48 18.93
N GLY A 2 6.00 -8.76 18.76
CA GLY A 2 6.69 -9.25 17.55
C GLY A 2 5.88 -9.21 16.24
N SER A 3 4.56 -9.41 16.27
CA SER A 3 3.71 -9.45 15.05
C SER A 3 3.60 -8.10 14.32
N HIS A 4 3.54 -6.98 15.06
CA HIS A 4 3.43 -5.64 14.46
C HIS A 4 4.74 -5.18 13.78
N LEU A 5 5.88 -5.59 14.33
CA LEU A 5 7.20 -5.29 13.73
C LEU A 5 7.46 -6.11 12.47
N LEU A 6 7.03 -7.38 12.45
CA LEU A 6 7.05 -8.21 11.24
C LEU A 6 6.18 -7.61 10.12
N GLY A 7 5.00 -7.10 10.47
CA GLY A 7 4.15 -6.35 9.54
C GLY A 7 4.86 -5.11 8.97
N ALA A 8 5.45 -4.28 9.83
CA ALA A 8 6.20 -3.09 9.41
C ALA A 8 7.36 -3.42 8.44
N PHE A 9 8.08 -4.53 8.67
CA PHE A 9 9.16 -4.93 7.77
C PHE A 9 8.65 -5.42 6.41
N ALA A 10 7.56 -6.18 6.39
CA ALA A 10 6.90 -6.59 5.15
C ALA A 10 6.41 -5.37 4.33
N LEU A 11 6.04 -4.28 5.00
CA LEU A 11 5.61 -3.03 4.37
C LEU A 11 6.78 -2.24 3.75
N LEU A 12 8.00 -2.40 4.24
CA LEU A 12 9.19 -1.87 3.55
C LEU A 12 9.45 -2.59 2.21
N LEU A 13 9.07 -3.87 2.10
CA LEU A 13 9.14 -4.58 0.82
C LEU A 13 8.17 -4.01 -0.21
N LEU A 14 7.05 -3.43 0.22
CA LEU A 14 6.12 -2.74 -0.67
C LEU A 14 6.78 -1.50 -1.30
N ALA A 15 7.54 -0.72 -0.52
CA ALA A 15 8.30 0.41 -1.04
C ALA A 15 9.34 -0.05 -2.09
N ALA A 16 10.07 -1.13 -1.79
CA ALA A 16 10.99 -1.75 -2.75
C ALA A 16 10.27 -2.22 -4.03
N GLY A 17 9.06 -2.74 -3.90
CA GLY A 17 8.18 -3.12 -5.00
C GLY A 17 7.85 -1.93 -5.92
N PHE A 18 7.44 -0.78 -5.36
CA PHE A 18 7.19 0.43 -6.14
C PHE A 18 8.46 0.95 -6.85
N ILE A 19 9.62 0.89 -6.21
CA ILE A 19 10.91 1.23 -6.84
C ILE A 19 11.21 0.28 -8.01
N GLY A 20 10.98 -1.03 -7.83
CA GLY A 20 11.15 -2.03 -8.89
C GLY A 20 10.21 -1.79 -10.07
N LEU A 21 8.94 -1.49 -9.79
CA LEU A 21 7.94 -1.16 -10.82
C LEU A 21 8.29 0.12 -11.58
N ASN A 22 8.82 1.15 -10.90
CA ASN A 22 9.29 2.36 -11.57
C ASN A 22 10.38 2.06 -12.59
N LYS A 23 11.40 1.28 -12.18
CA LYS A 23 12.49 0.86 -13.09
C LYS A 23 11.95 0.06 -14.28
N MET A 24 11.03 -0.85 -14.01
CA MET A 24 10.42 -1.72 -15.02
C MET A 24 9.58 -0.92 -16.03
N LEU A 25 8.65 -0.10 -15.55
CA LEU A 25 7.72 0.66 -16.40
C LEU A 25 8.40 1.82 -17.13
N SER A 26 9.51 2.32 -16.60
CA SER A 26 10.32 3.37 -17.23
C SER A 26 11.41 2.82 -18.15
N TYR A 27 11.49 1.50 -18.35
CA TYR A 27 12.55 0.88 -19.16
C TYR A 27 12.55 1.39 -20.61
N ASP A 28 11.38 1.38 -21.26
CA ASP A 28 11.27 1.82 -22.66
C ASP A 28 11.21 3.35 -22.79
N LYS A 29 10.46 4.01 -21.89
CA LYS A 29 10.25 5.46 -21.92
C LYS A 29 9.95 5.99 -20.52
N LYS A 30 10.69 7.00 -20.08
CA LYS A 30 10.38 7.74 -18.84
C LYS A 30 9.04 8.46 -19.00
N ARG A 31 8.12 8.24 -18.06
CA ARG A 31 6.80 8.88 -18.05
C ARG A 31 6.57 9.52 -16.69
N VAL A 32 6.13 10.78 -16.70
CA VAL A 32 5.80 11.54 -15.47
C VAL A 32 4.77 10.79 -14.62
N THR A 33 3.80 10.13 -15.24
CA THR A 33 2.79 9.31 -14.54
C THR A 33 3.43 8.20 -13.70
N VAL A 34 4.45 7.51 -14.23
CA VAL A 34 5.16 6.46 -13.48
C VAL A 34 5.93 7.08 -12.33
N THR A 35 6.57 8.23 -12.56
CA THR A 35 7.31 8.96 -11.54
C THR A 35 6.43 9.35 -10.36
N ILE A 36 5.30 10.00 -10.63
CA ILE A 36 4.34 10.39 -9.59
C ILE A 36 3.76 9.16 -8.90
N GLY A 37 3.36 8.15 -9.69
CA GLY A 37 2.76 6.92 -9.17
C GLY A 37 3.68 6.17 -8.21
N TYR A 38 4.97 5.99 -8.54
CA TYR A 38 5.90 5.34 -7.63
C TYR A 38 6.17 6.20 -6.39
N THR A 39 6.30 7.52 -6.53
CA THR A 39 6.55 8.41 -5.38
C THR A 39 5.40 8.31 -4.39
N PHE A 40 4.15 8.35 -4.87
CA PHE A 40 2.97 8.15 -4.02
C PHE A 40 2.97 6.76 -3.36
N GLY A 41 3.34 5.71 -4.10
CA GLY A 41 3.43 4.35 -3.55
C GLY A 41 4.48 4.21 -2.44
N VAL A 42 5.65 4.85 -2.60
CA VAL A 42 6.69 4.88 -1.57
C VAL A 42 6.21 5.68 -0.35
N LEU A 43 5.59 6.85 -0.55
CA LEU A 43 5.02 7.64 0.55
C LEU A 43 3.94 6.84 1.31
N ALA A 44 3.03 6.17 0.60
CA ALA A 44 2.03 5.29 1.20
C ALA A 44 2.67 4.18 2.04
N SER A 45 3.74 3.56 1.53
CA SER A 45 4.46 2.51 2.27
C SER A 45 5.08 3.05 3.56
N VAL A 46 5.64 4.27 3.54
CA VAL A 46 6.19 4.93 4.74
C VAL A 46 5.08 5.27 5.74
N ILE A 47 3.96 5.81 5.29
CA ILE A 47 2.80 6.11 6.14
C ILE A 47 2.28 4.83 6.81
N MET A 48 2.14 3.76 6.04
CA MET A 48 1.67 2.45 6.53
C MET A 48 2.62 1.85 7.58
N VAL A 49 3.94 2.02 7.43
CA VAL A 49 4.92 1.64 8.47
C VAL A 49 4.72 2.48 9.73
N ALA A 50 4.63 3.80 9.60
CA ALA A 50 4.41 4.69 10.74
C ALA A 50 3.12 4.34 11.49
N MET A 51 2.03 4.15 10.75
CA MET A 51 0.73 3.75 11.27
C MET A 51 0.78 2.40 11.97
N SER A 52 1.44 1.38 11.40
CA SER A 52 1.59 0.07 12.04
C SER A 52 2.33 0.16 13.39
N ILE A 53 3.35 1.02 13.47
CA ILE A 53 4.11 1.25 14.71
C ILE A 53 3.24 1.99 15.74
N VAL A 54 2.55 3.05 15.33
CA VAL A 54 1.67 3.86 16.20
C VAL A 54 0.51 3.01 16.72
N GLN A 55 -0.22 2.32 15.85
CA GLN A 55 -1.34 1.44 16.21
C GLN A 55 -0.87 0.30 17.11
N GLY A 56 0.19 -0.40 16.73
CA GLY A 56 0.73 -1.52 17.51
C GLY A 56 1.19 -1.10 18.91
N THR A 57 1.83 0.06 19.02
CA THR A 57 2.28 0.63 20.30
C THR A 57 1.12 1.06 21.16
N THR A 58 0.16 1.80 20.57
CA THR A 58 -1.04 2.28 21.27
C THR A 58 -1.86 1.12 21.80
N MET A 59 -2.17 0.12 20.97
CA MET A 59 -2.91 -1.08 21.39
C MET A 59 -2.19 -1.82 22.52
N THR A 60 -0.87 -2.03 22.41
CA THR A 60 -0.11 -2.77 23.42
C THR A 60 -0.03 -2.01 24.74
N LYS A 61 0.29 -0.70 24.71
CA LYS A 61 0.50 0.11 25.92
C LYS A 61 -0.81 0.48 26.60
N MET A 62 -1.82 0.90 25.84
CA MET A 62 -3.14 1.23 26.39
C MET A 62 -3.86 -0.01 26.91
N GLY A 63 -3.74 -1.16 26.22
CA GLY A 63 -4.28 -2.42 26.71
C GLY A 63 -3.65 -2.84 28.04
N LYS A 64 -2.31 -2.71 28.18
CA LYS A 64 -1.62 -2.97 29.44
C LYS A 64 -2.07 -2.02 30.55
N LEU A 65 -2.10 -0.71 30.27
CA LEU A 65 -2.55 0.30 31.24
C LEU A 65 -3.98 0.05 31.72
N PHE A 66 -4.88 -0.36 30.81
CA PHE A 66 -6.26 -0.67 31.16
C PHE A 66 -6.34 -1.88 32.11
N LEU A 67 -5.59 -2.95 31.85
CA LEU A 67 -5.56 -4.15 32.71
C LEU A 67 -4.97 -3.87 34.10
N GLU A 68 -4.05 -2.91 34.20
CA GLU A 68 -3.40 -2.51 35.47
C GLU A 68 -4.18 -1.41 36.21
N SER A 69 -5.30 -0.93 35.65
CA SER A 69 -6.03 0.21 36.18
C SER A 69 -7.09 -0.17 37.22
N THR A 70 -7.36 0.75 38.15
CA THR A 70 -8.54 0.65 39.02
C THR A 70 -9.83 0.94 38.24
N PRO A 71 -11.02 0.51 38.70
CA PRO A 71 -12.28 0.74 38.00
C PRO A 71 -12.51 2.21 37.61
N ASN A 72 -12.15 3.16 38.48
CA ASN A 72 -12.30 4.59 38.22
C ASN A 72 -11.30 5.14 37.18
N GLN A 73 -10.14 4.49 37.01
CA GLN A 73 -9.12 4.88 36.02
C GLN A 73 -9.40 4.27 34.64
N GLY A 74 -10.10 3.12 34.59
CA GLY A 74 -10.40 2.41 33.34
C GLY A 74 -11.19 3.27 32.35
N GLU A 75 -12.18 4.04 32.80
CA GLU A 75 -12.95 4.92 31.93
C GLU A 75 -12.07 6.02 31.30
N MET A 76 -11.22 6.66 32.10
CA MET A 76 -10.30 7.70 31.61
C MET A 76 -9.35 7.14 30.54
N ILE A 77 -8.81 5.95 30.78
CA ILE A 77 -7.92 5.26 29.82
C ILE A 77 -8.68 4.94 28.52
N LEU A 78 -9.96 4.55 28.60
CA LEU A 78 -10.79 4.28 27.43
C LEU A 78 -11.04 5.55 26.60
N TYR A 79 -11.33 6.69 27.24
CA TYR A 79 -11.48 7.97 26.55
C TYR A 79 -10.18 8.39 25.87
N LEU A 80 -9.03 8.25 26.56
CA LEU A 80 -7.72 8.51 25.98
C LEU A 80 -7.44 7.61 24.77
N TYR A 81 -7.76 6.31 24.88
CA TYR A 81 -7.59 5.35 23.79
C TYR A 81 -8.43 5.75 22.57
N ARG A 82 -9.71 6.10 22.76
CA ARG A 82 -10.58 6.60 21.67
C ARG A 82 -10.01 7.87 21.03
N GLY A 83 -9.46 8.77 21.83
CA GLY A 83 -8.75 9.97 21.36
C GLY A 83 -7.59 9.62 20.43
N LEU A 84 -6.73 8.68 20.83
CA LEU A 84 -5.60 8.22 20.03
C LEU A 84 -6.03 7.53 18.72
N ARG A 85 -7.18 6.85 18.71
CA ARG A 85 -7.73 6.25 17.47
C ARG A 85 -8.07 7.28 16.39
N TYR A 86 -8.34 8.55 16.74
CA TYR A 86 -8.50 9.61 15.73
C TYR A 86 -7.21 9.93 14.97
N ILE A 87 -6.04 9.72 15.59
CA ILE A 87 -4.75 9.85 14.90
C ILE A 87 -4.60 8.71 13.88
N ASP A 88 -4.95 7.49 14.27
CA ASP A 88 -4.93 6.33 13.39
C ASP A 88 -5.83 6.56 12.16
N TYR A 89 -7.04 7.10 12.35
CA TYR A 89 -7.94 7.44 11.25
C TYR A 89 -7.34 8.46 10.28
N GLY A 90 -6.63 9.49 10.78
CA GLY A 90 -5.95 10.45 9.91
C GLY A 90 -4.84 9.80 9.07
N LEU A 91 -4.11 8.85 9.66
CA LEU A 91 -3.07 8.09 8.96
C LEU A 91 -3.66 7.12 7.93
N ASP A 92 -4.78 6.45 8.24
CA ASP A 92 -5.50 5.56 7.33
C ASP A 92 -5.96 6.33 6.08
N ILE A 93 -6.60 7.50 6.25
CA ILE A 93 -7.06 8.34 5.13
C ILE A 93 -5.88 8.80 4.26
N ALA A 94 -4.79 9.26 4.89
CA ALA A 94 -3.60 9.69 4.17
C ALA A 94 -3.00 8.52 3.37
N PHE A 95 -2.88 7.33 3.99
CA PHE A 95 -2.42 6.12 3.33
C PHE A 95 -3.28 5.81 2.10
N ASP A 96 -4.60 5.75 2.25
CA ASP A 96 -5.53 5.39 1.17
C ASP A 96 -5.42 6.32 -0.02
N ILE A 97 -5.37 7.64 0.21
CA ILE A 97 -5.24 8.64 -0.86
C ILE A 97 -3.96 8.39 -1.67
N PHE A 98 -2.82 8.23 -1.00
CA PHE A 98 -1.55 8.00 -1.70
C PHE A 98 -1.51 6.62 -2.35
N PHE A 99 -1.96 5.58 -1.66
CA PHE A 99 -1.89 4.20 -2.12
C PHE A 99 -2.77 3.97 -3.35
N PHE A 100 -4.02 4.42 -3.32
CA PHE A 100 -4.93 4.26 -4.45
C PHE A 100 -4.51 5.12 -5.63
N SER A 101 -4.11 6.37 -5.39
CA SER A 101 -3.60 7.24 -6.46
C SER A 101 -2.37 6.63 -7.14
N ALA A 102 -1.45 6.04 -6.35
CA ALA A 102 -0.28 5.35 -6.89
C ALA A 102 -0.67 4.23 -7.86
N TRP A 103 -1.57 3.34 -7.45
CA TRP A 103 -1.96 2.20 -8.27
C TRP A 103 -2.82 2.57 -9.49
N ILE A 104 -3.66 3.61 -9.39
CA ILE A 104 -4.39 4.14 -10.55
C ILE A 104 -3.40 4.69 -11.59
N LEU A 105 -2.42 5.49 -11.16
CA LEU A 105 -1.40 6.05 -12.06
C LEU A 105 -0.50 4.98 -12.69
N LEU A 106 -0.09 3.99 -11.90
CA LEU A 106 0.71 2.87 -12.40
C LEU A 106 -0.10 1.96 -13.33
N GLY A 107 -1.38 1.70 -13.02
CA GLY A 107 -2.31 1.01 -13.90
C GLY A 107 -2.48 1.72 -15.24
N TYR A 108 -2.61 3.05 -15.22
CA TYR A 108 -2.64 3.86 -16.45
C TYR A 108 -1.34 3.72 -17.26
N ALA A 109 -0.19 3.75 -16.60
CA ALA A 109 1.09 3.54 -17.28
C ALA A 109 1.20 2.15 -17.92
N MET A 110 0.63 1.12 -17.29
CA MET A 110 0.61 -0.27 -17.79
C MET A 110 -0.20 -0.44 -19.08
N LEU A 111 -1.23 0.38 -19.32
CA LEU A 111 -2.10 0.28 -20.51
C LEU A 111 -1.31 0.25 -21.83
N ASN A 112 -0.24 1.03 -21.88
CA ASN A 112 0.62 1.19 -23.06
C ASN A 112 2.01 0.56 -22.86
N HIS A 113 2.14 -0.42 -21.96
CA HIS A 113 3.40 -1.11 -21.69
C HIS A 113 3.40 -2.51 -22.30
N LYS A 114 4.44 -2.86 -23.06
CA LYS A 114 4.54 -4.11 -23.84
C LYS A 114 4.32 -5.37 -22.99
N TYR A 115 4.78 -5.35 -21.75
CA TYR A 115 4.75 -6.52 -20.87
C TYR A 115 3.53 -6.63 -19.95
N PHE A 116 2.80 -5.54 -19.71
CA PHE A 116 1.61 -5.56 -18.84
C PHE A 116 0.33 -5.53 -19.67
N GLY A 117 0.31 -4.66 -20.69
CA GLY A 117 -0.81 -4.52 -21.61
C GLY A 117 -2.06 -3.89 -21.00
N LYS A 118 -3.06 -3.71 -21.87
CA LYS A 118 -4.32 -3.03 -21.54
C LYS A 118 -5.14 -3.76 -20.49
N ILE A 119 -5.16 -5.10 -20.51
CA ILE A 119 -5.99 -5.90 -19.59
C ILE A 119 -5.55 -5.67 -18.14
N ILE A 120 -4.26 -5.86 -17.84
CA ILE A 120 -3.74 -5.69 -16.47
C ILE A 120 -3.97 -4.25 -16.01
N GLY A 121 -3.60 -3.27 -16.83
CA GLY A 121 -3.76 -1.85 -16.51
C GLY A 121 -5.21 -1.45 -16.24
N SER A 122 -6.16 -1.84 -17.11
CA SER A 122 -7.58 -1.49 -16.96
C SER A 122 -8.20 -2.12 -15.72
N ILE A 123 -7.90 -3.39 -15.44
CA ILE A 123 -8.39 -4.06 -14.22
C ILE A 123 -7.87 -3.32 -12.97
N GLY A 124 -6.59 -2.95 -12.96
CA GLY A 124 -6.01 -2.18 -11.85
C GLY A 124 -6.70 -0.84 -11.64
N ILE A 125 -6.82 -0.04 -12.70
CA ILE A 125 -7.49 1.27 -12.64
C ILE A 125 -8.91 1.11 -12.08
N MET A 126 -9.68 0.16 -12.62
CA MET A 126 -11.05 -0.09 -12.17
C MET A 126 -11.09 -0.49 -10.70
N LEU A 127 -10.31 -1.51 -10.30
CA LEU A 127 -10.28 -2.00 -8.91
C LEU A 127 -9.92 -0.89 -7.93
N PHE A 128 -8.83 -0.17 -8.16
CA PHE A 128 -8.38 0.86 -7.23
C PHE A 128 -9.25 2.10 -7.23
N THR A 129 -9.90 2.46 -8.34
CA THR A 129 -10.87 3.56 -8.36
C THR A 129 -12.13 3.19 -7.56
N VAL A 130 -12.65 1.98 -7.75
CA VAL A 130 -13.82 1.51 -7.00
C VAL A 130 -13.50 1.41 -5.51
N THR A 131 -12.38 0.78 -5.14
CA THR A 131 -11.96 0.67 -3.74
C THR A 131 -11.73 2.05 -3.09
N ALA A 132 -11.06 2.97 -3.79
CA ALA A 132 -10.87 4.33 -3.29
C ALA A 132 -12.21 5.05 -3.05
N THR A 133 -13.15 4.91 -3.97
CA THR A 133 -14.49 5.50 -3.85
C THR A 133 -15.23 4.94 -2.66
N LEU A 134 -15.19 3.61 -2.46
CA LEU A 134 -15.83 2.96 -1.32
C LEU A 134 -15.20 3.38 0.01
N ASN A 135 -13.86 3.42 0.10
CA ASN A 135 -13.17 3.83 1.33
C ASN A 135 -13.44 5.29 1.69
N LEU A 136 -13.34 6.20 0.72
CA LEU A 136 -13.57 7.63 0.97
C LEU A 136 -15.04 7.95 1.26
N TRP A 137 -15.97 7.20 0.65
CA TRP A 137 -17.41 7.39 0.90
C TRP A 137 -17.85 6.82 2.24
N ALA A 138 -17.30 5.68 2.66
CA ALA A 138 -17.62 5.07 3.95
C ALA A 138 -16.97 5.81 5.14
N ALA A 139 -15.88 6.54 4.90
CA ALA A 139 -15.15 7.26 5.94
C ALA A 139 -16.07 8.15 6.79
N PRO A 140 -15.95 8.10 8.14
CA PRO A 140 -14.88 7.45 8.92
C PRO A 140 -15.14 5.97 9.26
N ASN A 141 -16.25 5.38 8.82
CA ASN A 141 -16.59 4.00 9.11
C ASN A 141 -15.97 3.07 8.05
N PRO A 142 -15.56 1.85 8.40
CA PRO A 142 -15.09 0.88 7.40
C PRO A 142 -16.25 0.51 6.45
N PRO A 143 -15.99 0.35 5.14
CA PRO A 143 -17.02 -0.09 4.20
C PRO A 143 -17.49 -1.51 4.53
N SER A 144 -18.74 -1.81 4.24
CA SER A 144 -19.30 -3.16 4.40
C SER A 144 -18.74 -4.16 3.39
N LEU A 145 -18.21 -3.68 2.25
CA LEU A 145 -17.58 -4.48 1.20
C LEU A 145 -16.07 -4.27 1.20
N GLU A 146 -15.32 -5.32 1.55
CA GLU A 146 -13.86 -5.33 1.57
C GLU A 146 -13.29 -5.82 0.24
N LEU A 147 -12.90 -4.90 -0.65
CA LEU A 147 -12.21 -5.21 -1.91
C LEU A 147 -10.70 -5.36 -1.76
N SER A 148 -10.16 -5.03 -0.59
CA SER A 148 -8.73 -5.07 -0.26
C SER A 148 -8.05 -6.40 -0.62
N PRO A 149 -8.63 -7.60 -0.32
CA PRO A 149 -8.02 -8.87 -0.71
C PRO A 149 -7.90 -9.05 -2.23
N VAL A 150 -8.89 -8.57 -2.99
CA VAL A 150 -8.88 -8.62 -4.46
C VAL A 150 -7.81 -7.69 -5.03
N CYS A 151 -7.69 -6.49 -4.47
CA CYS A 151 -6.60 -5.56 -4.79
C CYS A 151 -5.22 -6.20 -4.53
N CYS A 152 -5.03 -6.87 -3.40
CA CYS A 152 -3.78 -7.56 -3.06
C CYS A 152 -3.43 -8.67 -4.07
N LEU A 153 -4.42 -9.47 -4.49
CA LEU A 153 -4.21 -10.50 -5.51
C LEU A 153 -3.80 -9.89 -6.86
N TRP A 154 -4.44 -8.80 -7.26
CA TRP A 154 -4.05 -8.10 -8.48
C TRP A 154 -2.63 -7.52 -8.39
N ILE A 155 -2.26 -6.92 -7.25
CA ILE A 155 -0.89 -6.44 -7.00
C ILE A 155 0.12 -7.58 -7.12
N LEU A 156 -0.20 -8.75 -6.55
CA LEU A 156 0.64 -9.94 -6.67
C LEU A 156 0.82 -10.35 -8.13
N VAL A 157 -0.25 -10.36 -8.93
CA VAL A 157 -0.19 -10.63 -10.38
C VAL A 157 0.74 -9.64 -11.08
N VAL A 158 0.63 -8.34 -10.75
CA VAL A 158 1.53 -7.31 -11.28
C VAL A 158 2.99 -7.59 -10.93
N TYR A 159 3.30 -7.93 -9.68
CA TYR A 159 4.67 -8.22 -9.28
C TYR A 159 5.23 -9.50 -9.93
N ILE A 160 4.43 -10.57 -10.02
CA ILE A 160 4.81 -11.78 -10.75
C ILE A 160 5.11 -11.44 -12.21
N GLN A 161 4.25 -10.64 -12.85
CA GLN A 161 4.45 -10.23 -14.24
C GLN A 161 5.70 -9.35 -14.39
N ALA A 162 5.96 -8.45 -13.45
CA ALA A 162 7.18 -7.63 -13.42
C ALA A 162 8.43 -8.52 -13.34
N LEU A 163 8.46 -9.50 -12.43
CA LEU A 163 9.59 -10.45 -12.29
C LEU A 163 9.80 -11.30 -13.55
N ARG A 164 8.74 -11.83 -14.15
CA ARG A 164 8.81 -12.59 -15.42
C ARG A 164 9.37 -11.74 -16.55
N SER A 165 9.03 -10.46 -16.56
CA SER A 165 9.43 -9.53 -17.62
C SER A 165 10.85 -9.01 -17.43
N ALA A 166 11.28 -8.77 -16.18
CA ALA A 166 12.64 -8.41 -15.84
C ALA A 166 13.65 -9.49 -16.29
N LYS A 167 13.34 -10.77 -16.08
CA LYS A 167 14.15 -11.89 -16.60
C LYS A 167 14.34 -11.78 -18.12
N LYS A 168 13.25 -11.56 -18.86
CA LYS A 168 13.30 -11.43 -20.34
C LYS A 168 14.12 -10.24 -20.82
N ILE A 169 14.14 -9.14 -20.07
CA ILE A 169 14.93 -7.96 -20.39
C ILE A 169 16.42 -8.23 -20.14
N SER A 170 16.76 -8.84 -19.00
CA SER A 170 18.16 -9.18 -18.66
C SER A 170 18.81 -10.08 -19.72
N PHE A 171 18.13 -11.15 -20.14
CA PHE A 171 18.63 -12.08 -21.17
C PHE A 171 18.82 -11.44 -22.56
N ARG A 172 18.26 -10.25 -22.80
CA ARG A 172 18.40 -9.54 -24.08
C ARG A 172 19.60 -8.59 -24.10
N ASN A 173 20.15 -8.27 -22.93
CA ASN A 173 21.30 -7.38 -22.77
C ASN A 173 22.61 -8.12 -22.52
N ASP A 174 22.61 -9.46 -22.46
CA ASP A 174 23.83 -10.24 -22.64
C ASP A 174 24.10 -10.32 -24.14
N PRO A 175 25.08 -9.58 -24.70
CA PRO A 175 25.53 -9.89 -26.03
C PRO A 175 26.08 -11.31 -25.97
N VAL A 176 25.51 -12.22 -26.76
CA VAL A 176 26.21 -13.43 -27.15
C VAL A 176 27.45 -12.94 -27.89
N MET A 177 28.57 -12.81 -27.16
CA MET A 177 29.90 -12.76 -27.74
C MET A 177 30.21 -14.18 -28.22
N PHE A 178 29.70 -14.54 -29.39
CA PHE A 178 30.24 -15.60 -30.23
C PHE A 178 29.99 -15.23 -31.70
#